data_AF-A0A8T4TPW5-F1
#
_entry.id   AF-A0A8T4TPW5-F1
#
_cell.length_a   1.000
_cell.length_b   1.000
_cell.length_c   1.000
_cell.angle_alpha   90.00
_cell.angle_beta   90.00
_cell.angle_gamma   90.00
#
_symmetry.space_group_name_H-M   'P 1'
#
loop_
_entity.id
_entity.type
_entity.pdbx_description
1 polymer ?
#
loop_
_entity_poly.entity_id
_entity_poly.type
_entity_poly.pdbx_seq_one_letter_code
_entity_poly.pdbx_strand_id
1 'polypeptide(L)'
;MAEIYLDEKYIGEVDSPKEFVKKIRSERRKGNFPNSMNVYYNADYNEIRMDSGKGRARRPLIIVENGKSLLTEKYIDKLGKEFTWDDLVKEGVIESLDASEEENALVALTEDELTTKHTHLEISPVTILGMCTSLVPYANFNASSKLIIGNKFQKQALGLYVSNFLIRMDTDVSVLHYPQVPIVKSFTSDIYPYKEYPNGQNIVIALMSYEGYNMSDAMILNKGSVERGLGRSTFFKPYSVEELRYSGGLKDDIIIPDKEVKGYKSERDYRYLEEDGIIYPEAKISEEEVMIGKVSPPRFLGELEEFSIAANIRRENSVTLKHGEAGIVDMVVVTENEEGNKLVQVRLREQRVPELGDKFASRHGQKGVVGLIVPQEDMPVTSSGITPDIIFSPHSIPSRMTISHMIEIVAGKVGSLSGNYIDGTTFDARSEKDIRQELLSLGFREDGTEIMYNGITGERYKTKIYVGNIYYLKLKHMVKNKLQSRASGKVQLLTRQPIEGRAKSGGIRLGEMEKDCLVAHGASLLLKERFDSDRTLLYVCENCGMIGMYDYFKSRKYCSKCGGNVEISGIEISYAFKLLLDELKSLCIYPKIILRSKY
;
A
#
# COMPACT_ATOMS: atom_id res chain seq x y z
N MET A 1 -40.42 22.81 -34.21
CA MET A 1 -40.30 23.30 -32.83
C MET A 1 -39.41 22.33 -32.09
N ALA A 2 -38.51 22.82 -31.23
CA ALA A 2 -37.64 22.00 -30.40
C ALA A 2 -38.25 21.87 -29.00
N GLU A 3 -38.30 20.65 -28.47
CA GLU A 3 -38.82 20.37 -27.14
C GLU A 3 -37.80 20.79 -26.07
N ILE A 4 -38.26 21.32 -24.94
CA ILE A 4 -37.44 21.78 -23.83
C ILE A 4 -37.66 20.88 -22.62
N TYR A 5 -36.57 20.34 -22.10
CA TYR A 5 -36.53 19.55 -20.88
C TYR A 5 -35.69 20.24 -19.82
N LEU A 6 -36.20 20.31 -18.58
CA LEU A 6 -35.44 20.73 -17.41
C LEU A 6 -35.37 19.58 -16.42
N ASP A 7 -34.16 19.11 -16.10
CA ASP A 7 -33.94 17.95 -15.23
C ASP A 7 -34.84 16.77 -15.63
N GLU A 8 -34.81 16.42 -16.93
CA GLU A 8 -35.60 15.37 -17.59
C GLU A 8 -37.12 15.60 -17.65
N LYS A 9 -37.63 16.74 -17.17
CA LYS A 9 -39.06 17.08 -17.25
C LYS A 9 -39.34 17.99 -18.44
N TYR A 10 -40.28 17.58 -19.29
CA TYR A 10 -40.76 18.42 -20.38
C TYR A 10 -41.41 19.69 -19.83
N ILE A 11 -41.00 20.84 -20.38
CA ILE A 11 -41.52 22.17 -20.01
C ILE A 11 -42.30 22.82 -21.14
N GLY A 12 -41.92 22.59 -22.40
CA GLY A 12 -42.57 23.23 -23.55
C GLY A 12 -41.73 23.14 -24.82
N GLU A 13 -41.99 24.03 -25.76
CA GLU A 13 -41.39 24.04 -27.10
C GLU A 13 -40.92 25.43 -27.52
N VAL A 14 -39.92 25.49 -28.41
CA VAL A 14 -39.40 26.74 -28.99
C VAL A 14 -39.14 26.61 -30.49
N ASP A 15 -39.39 27.68 -31.25
CA ASP A 15 -39.17 27.68 -32.70
C ASP A 15 -37.69 27.73 -33.10
N SER A 16 -36.91 28.59 -32.44
CA SER A 16 -35.48 28.83 -32.73
C SER A 16 -34.57 28.29 -31.60
N PRO A 17 -34.21 26.99 -31.59
CA PRO A 17 -33.45 26.40 -30.49
C PRO A 17 -32.05 27.01 -30.30
N LYS A 18 -31.34 27.30 -31.41
CA LYS A 18 -29.99 27.87 -31.35
C LYS A 18 -29.96 29.26 -30.73
N GLU A 19 -30.94 30.11 -31.06
CA GLU A 19 -31.07 31.44 -30.48
C GLU A 19 -31.47 31.37 -29.01
N PHE A 20 -32.37 30.44 -28.66
CA PHE A 20 -32.77 30.19 -27.28
C PHE A 20 -31.58 29.80 -26.41
N VAL A 21 -30.77 28.81 -26.82
CA VAL A 21 -29.58 28.40 -26.06
C VAL A 21 -28.56 29.54 -25.96
N LYS A 22 -28.31 30.28 -27.04
CA LYS A 22 -27.41 31.44 -27.00
C LYS A 22 -27.88 32.51 -26.01
N LYS A 23 -29.19 32.77 -25.97
CA LYS A 23 -29.80 33.71 -25.03
C LYS A 23 -29.65 33.25 -23.59
N ILE A 24 -29.94 31.99 -23.27
CA ILE A 24 -29.80 31.46 -21.91
C ILE A 24 -28.33 31.50 -21.46
N ARG A 25 -27.38 31.10 -22.32
CA ARG A 25 -25.94 31.21 -22.00
C ARG A 25 -25.51 32.66 -21.76
N SER A 26 -25.96 33.61 -22.59
CA SER A 26 -25.72 35.05 -22.39
C SER A 26 -26.24 35.53 -21.04
N GLU A 27 -27.47 35.16 -20.68
CA GLU A 27 -28.07 35.58 -19.41
C GLU A 27 -27.39 34.91 -18.20
N ARG A 28 -26.91 33.67 -18.33
CA ARG A 28 -26.07 33.00 -17.33
C ARG A 28 -24.76 33.77 -17.12
N ARG A 29 -24.08 34.17 -18.21
CA ARG A 29 -22.82 34.93 -18.14
C ARG A 29 -22.98 36.32 -17.51
N LYS A 30 -24.17 36.92 -17.56
CA LYS A 30 -24.51 38.18 -16.86
C LYS A 30 -24.88 37.98 -15.39
N GLY A 31 -24.98 36.73 -14.91
CA GLY A 31 -25.37 36.39 -13.54
C GLY A 31 -26.89 36.33 -13.29
N ASN A 32 -27.73 36.38 -14.33
CA ASN A 32 -29.19 36.32 -14.18
C ASN A 32 -29.71 34.89 -13.93
N PHE A 33 -28.93 33.88 -14.32
CA PHE A 33 -29.19 32.46 -14.01
C PHE A 33 -28.10 31.88 -13.12
N PRO A 34 -28.39 30.84 -12.33
CA PRO A 34 -27.37 30.15 -11.56
C PRO A 34 -26.26 29.58 -12.45
N ASN A 35 -24.99 29.79 -12.06
CA ASN A 35 -23.83 29.20 -12.75
C ASN A 35 -23.81 27.66 -12.71
N SER A 36 -24.64 27.06 -11.86
CA SER A 36 -24.87 25.61 -11.83
C SER A 36 -25.73 25.10 -12.97
N MET A 37 -26.47 25.94 -13.66
CA MET A 37 -27.38 25.54 -14.70
C MET A 37 -26.63 25.40 -16.02
N ASN A 38 -26.73 24.23 -16.67
CA ASN A 38 -26.13 23.96 -17.97
C ASN A 38 -27.21 23.76 -19.03
N VAL A 39 -26.92 24.16 -20.27
CA VAL A 39 -27.89 24.07 -21.38
C VAL A 39 -27.23 23.47 -22.61
N TYR A 40 -27.82 22.39 -23.09
CA TYR A 40 -27.38 21.64 -24.26
C TYR A 40 -28.50 21.60 -25.31
N TYR A 41 -28.14 21.82 -26.58
CA TYR A 41 -29.03 21.59 -27.71
C TYR A 41 -28.58 20.35 -28.46
N ASN A 42 -29.46 19.36 -28.53
CA ASN A 42 -29.28 18.15 -29.30
C ASN A 42 -29.86 18.35 -30.71
N ALA A 43 -28.99 18.45 -31.72
CA ALA A 43 -29.42 18.67 -33.10
C ALA A 43 -30.11 17.43 -33.70
N ASP A 44 -29.77 16.22 -33.25
CA ASP A 44 -30.27 14.97 -33.84
C ASP A 44 -31.73 14.69 -33.47
N TYR A 45 -32.09 14.93 -32.20
CA TYR A 45 -33.46 14.79 -31.70
C TYR A 45 -34.23 16.11 -31.68
N ASN A 46 -33.56 17.22 -32.04
CA ASN A 46 -34.11 18.57 -31.98
C ASN A 46 -34.74 18.91 -30.61
N GLU A 47 -34.01 18.64 -29.53
CA GLU A 47 -34.41 18.88 -28.14
C GLU A 47 -33.38 19.80 -27.44
N ILE A 48 -33.85 20.59 -26.47
CA ILE A 48 -33.01 21.39 -25.58
C ILE A 48 -33.12 20.78 -24.19
N ARG A 49 -31.98 20.43 -23.62
CA ARG A 49 -31.89 19.93 -22.25
C ARG A 49 -31.21 20.97 -21.37
N MET A 50 -31.85 21.23 -20.24
CA MET A 50 -31.42 22.19 -19.24
C MET A 50 -31.23 21.39 -17.95
N ASP A 51 -30.03 21.35 -17.42
CA ASP A 51 -29.73 20.57 -16.23
C ASP A 51 -29.31 21.49 -15.09
N SER A 52 -30.04 21.39 -13.98
CA SER A 52 -29.81 22.10 -12.72
C SER A 52 -29.52 21.15 -11.55
N GLY A 53 -29.65 19.84 -11.79
CA GLY A 53 -29.41 18.78 -10.83
C GLY A 53 -28.05 18.82 -10.12
N LYS A 54 -28.02 18.29 -8.90
CA LYS A 54 -26.83 18.15 -8.05
C LYS A 54 -26.02 16.91 -8.45
N GLY A 55 -24.70 16.94 -8.24
CA GLY A 55 -23.82 15.79 -8.44
C GLY A 55 -23.17 15.67 -9.81
N ARG A 56 -23.42 16.62 -10.72
CA ARG A 56 -22.78 16.67 -12.04
C ARG A 56 -21.31 17.11 -11.92
N ALA A 57 -20.43 16.40 -12.61
CA ALA A 57 -19.05 16.83 -12.81
C ALA A 57 -19.04 17.93 -13.87
N ARG A 58 -18.36 19.04 -13.56
CA ARG A 58 -18.25 20.19 -14.45
C ARG A 58 -16.79 20.60 -14.58
N ARG A 59 -16.42 21.03 -15.78
CA ARG A 59 -15.08 21.46 -16.15
C ARG A 59 -15.11 22.98 -16.38
N PRO A 60 -14.35 23.77 -15.61
CA PRO A 60 -14.21 25.20 -15.87
C PRO A 60 -13.34 25.42 -17.11
N LEU A 61 -13.80 26.28 -18.01
CA LEU A 61 -13.10 26.68 -19.22
C LEU A 61 -13.14 28.20 -19.37
N ILE A 62 -12.19 28.75 -20.12
CA ILE A 62 -12.15 30.17 -20.46
C ILE A 62 -13.06 30.39 -21.67
N ILE A 63 -13.93 31.40 -21.60
CA ILE A 63 -14.79 31.74 -22.74
C ILE A 63 -13.96 32.44 -23.82
N VAL A 64 -14.20 32.05 -25.08
CA VAL A 64 -13.60 32.66 -26.27
C VAL A 64 -14.69 33.34 -27.08
N GLU A 65 -14.45 34.59 -27.47
CA GLU A 65 -15.31 35.33 -28.38
C GLU A 65 -14.53 35.77 -29.62
N ASN A 66 -15.02 35.38 -30.80
CA ASN A 66 -14.43 35.74 -32.11
C ASN A 66 -12.92 35.42 -32.21
N GLY A 67 -12.49 34.30 -31.62
CA GLY A 67 -11.09 33.87 -31.63
C GLY A 67 -10.18 34.59 -30.64
N LYS A 68 -10.73 35.34 -29.67
CA LYS A 68 -9.97 35.95 -28.58
C LYS A 68 -10.45 35.42 -27.23
N SER A 69 -9.50 35.09 -26.36
CA SER A 69 -9.78 34.78 -24.95
C SER A 69 -10.38 35.99 -24.24
N LEU A 70 -11.44 35.79 -23.46
CA LEU A 70 -11.96 36.83 -22.57
C LEU A 70 -11.06 37.04 -21.33
N LEU A 71 -10.23 36.04 -20.99
CA LEU A 71 -9.22 36.17 -19.95
C LEU A 71 -8.01 36.92 -20.54
N THR A 72 -7.99 38.24 -20.34
CA THR A 72 -6.90 39.12 -20.78
C THR A 72 -5.83 39.29 -19.70
N GLU A 73 -4.63 39.73 -20.08
CA GLU A 73 -3.53 40.03 -19.14
C GLU A 73 -3.95 40.95 -17.99
N LYS A 74 -4.87 41.90 -18.24
CA LYS A 74 -5.43 42.78 -17.20
C LYS A 74 -6.10 42.00 -16.07
N TYR A 75 -6.83 40.93 -16.38
CA TYR A 75 -7.44 40.07 -15.36
C TYR A 75 -6.38 39.27 -14.62
N ILE A 76 -5.37 38.76 -15.33
CA ILE A 76 -4.27 37.98 -14.77
C ILE A 76 -3.47 38.82 -13.76
N ASP A 77 -3.08 40.05 -14.10
CA ASP A 77 -2.29 40.94 -13.23
C ASP A 77 -3.01 41.33 -11.93
N LYS A 78 -4.35 41.36 -11.98
CA LYS A 78 -5.23 41.71 -10.87
C LYS A 78 -5.74 40.50 -10.10
N LEU A 79 -5.56 39.29 -10.62
CA LEU A 79 -6.01 38.04 -10.00
C LEU A 79 -5.21 37.80 -8.71
N GLY A 80 -5.91 37.52 -7.61
CA GLY A 80 -5.31 37.35 -6.29
C GLY A 80 -5.00 38.66 -5.54
N LYS A 81 -5.19 39.82 -6.18
CA LYS A 81 -5.09 41.15 -5.54
C LYS A 81 -6.46 41.81 -5.42
N GLU A 82 -7.13 42.03 -6.55
CA GLU A 82 -8.42 42.71 -6.66
C GLU A 82 -9.55 41.76 -7.09
N PHE A 83 -9.23 40.77 -7.92
CA PHE A 83 -10.20 39.77 -8.39
C PHE A 83 -9.92 38.42 -7.74
N THR A 84 -10.99 37.74 -7.31
CA THR A 84 -10.95 36.33 -6.94
C THR A 84 -11.39 35.44 -8.11
N TRP A 85 -11.19 34.13 -8.00
CA TRP A 85 -11.69 33.16 -8.98
C TRP A 85 -13.21 33.28 -9.19
N ASP A 86 -13.96 33.44 -8.09
CA ASP A 86 -15.42 33.56 -8.14
C ASP A 86 -15.85 34.84 -8.88
N ASP A 87 -15.05 35.90 -8.82
CA ASP A 87 -15.35 37.14 -9.53
C ASP A 87 -15.13 36.98 -11.05
N LEU A 88 -14.13 36.20 -11.48
CA LEU A 88 -13.97 35.84 -12.90
C LEU A 88 -15.16 35.03 -13.44
N VAL A 89 -15.75 34.18 -12.60
CA VAL A 89 -16.96 33.43 -12.94
C VAL A 89 -18.17 34.38 -13.02
N LYS A 90 -18.32 35.32 -12.08
CA LYS A 90 -19.41 36.32 -12.09
C LYS A 90 -19.33 37.29 -13.27
N GLU A 91 -18.13 37.70 -13.66
CA GLU A 91 -17.88 38.55 -14.84
C GLU A 91 -18.06 37.80 -16.17
N GLY A 92 -18.36 36.49 -16.12
CA GLY A 92 -18.58 35.68 -17.32
C GLY A 92 -17.31 35.45 -18.15
N VAL A 93 -16.13 35.46 -17.52
CA VAL A 93 -14.85 35.11 -18.16
C VAL A 93 -14.65 33.59 -18.16
N ILE A 94 -15.04 32.94 -17.06
CA ILE A 94 -14.92 31.50 -16.85
C ILE A 94 -16.31 30.87 -16.83
N GLU A 95 -16.47 29.77 -17.58
CA GLU A 95 -17.73 29.04 -17.69
C GLU A 95 -17.50 27.56 -17.35
N SER A 96 -18.35 27.00 -16.49
CA SER A 96 -18.26 25.59 -16.10
C SER A 96 -19.22 24.74 -16.93
N LEU A 97 -18.70 23.91 -17.82
CA LEU A 97 -19.48 23.03 -18.67
C LEU A 97 -19.63 21.65 -18.02
N ASP A 98 -20.80 21.04 -18.10
CA ASP A 98 -20.96 19.61 -17.88
C ASP A 98 -20.75 18.84 -19.18
N ALA A 99 -20.74 17.51 -19.09
CA ALA A 99 -20.53 16.64 -20.25
C ALA A 99 -21.55 16.89 -21.37
N SER A 100 -22.82 17.17 -21.02
CA SER A 100 -23.87 17.46 -21.99
C SER A 100 -23.60 18.78 -22.73
N GLU A 101 -23.28 19.86 -22.01
CA GLU A 101 -23.02 21.15 -22.63
C GLU A 101 -21.69 21.19 -23.42
N GLU A 102 -20.71 20.39 -23.01
CA GLU A 102 -19.41 20.24 -23.69
C GLU A 102 -19.56 19.71 -25.13
N GLU A 103 -20.59 18.91 -25.44
CA GLU A 103 -20.91 18.46 -26.81
C GLU A 103 -21.22 19.62 -27.78
N ASN A 104 -21.64 20.78 -27.25
CA ASN A 104 -21.83 22.00 -28.06
C ASN A 104 -20.62 22.95 -28.03
N ALA A 105 -19.50 22.54 -27.44
CA ALA A 105 -18.30 23.34 -27.31
C ALA A 105 -17.17 22.84 -28.22
N LEU A 106 -16.44 23.78 -28.81
CA LEU A 106 -15.17 23.51 -29.48
C LEU A 106 -14.08 24.19 -28.66
N VAL A 107 -13.35 23.37 -27.90
CA VAL A 107 -12.34 23.81 -26.93
C VAL A 107 -10.96 23.78 -27.57
N ALA A 108 -10.24 24.91 -27.56
CA ALA A 108 -8.82 24.96 -27.93
C ALA A 108 -7.94 24.53 -26.75
N LEU A 109 -6.84 23.80 -27.00
CA LEU A 109 -5.93 23.34 -25.93
C LEU A 109 -4.94 24.42 -25.50
N THR A 110 -4.45 25.21 -26.46
CA THR A 110 -3.53 26.33 -26.23
C THR A 110 -4.02 27.57 -26.96
N GLU A 111 -3.53 28.74 -26.56
CA GLU A 111 -3.88 30.00 -27.21
C GLU A 111 -3.44 30.05 -28.67
N ASP A 112 -2.34 29.36 -29.03
CA ASP A 112 -1.82 29.28 -30.40
C ASP A 112 -2.78 28.59 -31.38
N GLU A 113 -3.68 27.73 -30.89
CA GLU A 113 -4.66 27.00 -31.70
C GLU A 113 -5.97 27.77 -31.88
N LEU A 114 -6.11 28.96 -31.27
CA LEU A 114 -7.35 29.73 -31.32
C LEU A 114 -7.73 30.12 -32.75
N THR A 115 -9.02 29.94 -33.03
CA THR A 115 -9.64 30.32 -34.30
C THR A 115 -11.01 30.92 -34.01
N THR A 116 -11.63 31.58 -34.98
CA THR A 116 -12.96 32.17 -34.84
C THR A 116 -14.08 31.15 -34.58
N LYS A 117 -13.80 29.85 -34.75
CA LYS A 117 -14.75 28.76 -34.51
C LYS A 117 -14.73 28.24 -33.06
N HIS A 118 -13.64 28.47 -32.34
CA HIS A 118 -13.50 28.00 -30.97
C HIS A 118 -14.47 28.76 -30.05
N THR A 119 -15.12 28.03 -29.16
CA THR A 119 -16.07 28.59 -28.19
C THR A 119 -15.43 28.78 -26.82
N HIS A 120 -14.47 27.92 -26.49
CA HIS A 120 -13.77 27.93 -25.22
C HIS A 120 -12.28 27.62 -25.40
N LEU A 121 -11.50 27.93 -24.37
CA LEU A 121 -10.07 27.66 -24.26
C LEU A 121 -9.80 26.92 -22.96
N GLU A 122 -8.90 25.96 -23.01
CA GLU A 122 -8.41 25.25 -21.83
C GLU A 122 -7.62 26.19 -20.91
N ILE A 123 -7.86 26.13 -19.60
CA ILE A 123 -7.06 26.90 -18.64
C ILE A 123 -5.60 26.43 -18.65
N SER A 124 -5.41 25.10 -18.60
CA SER A 124 -4.10 24.48 -18.77
C SER A 124 -4.29 23.00 -19.11
N PRO A 125 -3.60 22.46 -20.15
CA PRO A 125 -3.66 21.05 -20.53
C PRO A 125 -3.25 20.09 -19.40
N VAL A 126 -2.52 20.58 -18.39
CA VAL A 126 -2.02 19.76 -17.28
C VAL A 126 -3.14 19.30 -16.34
N THR A 127 -4.26 20.03 -16.31
CA THR A 127 -5.41 19.75 -15.44
C THR A 127 -6.11 18.42 -15.76
N ILE A 128 -5.83 17.81 -16.91
CA ILE A 128 -6.29 16.46 -17.26
C ILE A 128 -5.73 15.38 -16.31
N LEU A 129 -4.58 15.65 -15.67
CA LEU A 129 -3.93 14.70 -14.77
C LEU A 129 -4.45 14.87 -13.34
N GLY A 130 -4.71 13.73 -12.68
CA GLY A 130 -4.95 13.72 -11.24
C GLY A 130 -3.69 14.08 -10.43
N MET A 131 -3.89 14.57 -9.22
CA MET A 131 -2.84 15.09 -8.31
C MET A 131 -1.63 14.15 -8.11
N CYS A 132 -1.83 12.84 -8.01
CA CYS A 132 -0.70 11.91 -7.83
C CYS A 132 0.04 11.63 -9.15
N THR A 133 -0.65 11.70 -10.29
CA THR A 133 -0.04 11.47 -11.61
C THR A 133 0.77 12.69 -12.03
N SER A 134 0.31 13.90 -11.70
CA SER A 134 1.02 15.14 -11.99
C SER A 134 2.35 15.30 -11.24
N LEU A 135 2.56 14.57 -10.13
CA LEU A 135 3.86 14.51 -9.44
C LEU A 135 4.96 13.77 -10.22
N VAL A 136 4.59 13.06 -11.29
CA VAL A 136 5.56 12.42 -12.19
C VAL A 136 6.05 13.48 -13.19
N PRO A 137 7.33 13.88 -13.15
CA PRO A 137 7.83 14.90 -14.06
C PRO A 137 7.95 14.33 -15.47
N TYR A 138 7.86 15.20 -16.48
CA TYR A 138 7.96 14.84 -17.89
C TYR A 138 7.02 13.70 -18.29
N ALA A 139 5.80 13.64 -17.71
CA ALA A 139 4.91 12.48 -17.83
C ALA A 139 4.53 12.16 -19.29
N ASN A 140 4.52 13.16 -20.17
CA ASN A 140 4.24 13.03 -21.60
C ASN A 140 5.27 12.18 -22.37
N PHE A 141 6.46 11.95 -21.81
CA PHE A 141 7.50 11.09 -22.41
C PHE A 141 7.49 9.65 -21.88
N ASN A 142 6.50 9.27 -21.08
CA ASN A 142 6.35 7.92 -20.53
C ASN A 142 5.14 7.20 -21.13
N ALA A 143 5.22 5.86 -21.18
CA ALA A 143 4.05 5.04 -21.47
C ALA A 143 2.96 5.19 -20.39
N SER A 144 1.69 5.20 -20.80
CA SER A 144 0.54 5.37 -19.90
C SER A 144 0.51 4.35 -18.75
N SER A 145 0.84 3.09 -19.04
CA SER A 145 0.92 2.02 -18.03
C SER A 145 1.92 2.35 -16.91
N LYS A 146 3.01 3.05 -17.23
CA LYS A 146 4.05 3.45 -16.27
C LYS A 146 3.62 4.63 -15.40
N LEU A 147 2.84 5.56 -15.95
CA LEU A 147 2.24 6.65 -15.18
C LEU A 147 1.27 6.12 -14.12
N ILE A 148 0.42 5.15 -14.48
CA ILE A 148 -0.51 4.51 -13.53
C ILE A 148 0.26 3.82 -12.39
N ILE A 149 1.37 3.15 -12.72
CA ILE A 149 2.23 2.51 -11.72
C ILE A 149 2.93 3.55 -10.84
N GLY A 150 3.45 4.63 -11.43
CA GLY A 150 4.09 5.75 -10.71
C GLY A 150 3.15 6.40 -9.69
N ASN A 151 1.89 6.64 -10.08
CA ASN A 151 0.83 7.11 -9.17
C ASN A 151 0.66 6.17 -7.96
N LYS A 152 0.63 4.85 -8.17
CA LYS A 152 0.54 3.88 -7.07
C LYS A 152 1.76 3.92 -6.14
N PHE A 153 2.95 4.14 -6.69
CA PHE A 153 4.18 4.20 -5.90
C PHE A 153 4.22 5.44 -5.00
N GLN A 154 3.76 6.59 -5.49
CA GLN A 154 3.64 7.80 -4.68
C GLN A 154 2.76 7.59 -3.43
N LYS A 155 1.67 6.83 -3.56
CA LYS A 155 0.78 6.46 -2.44
C LYS A 155 1.38 5.43 -1.47
N GLN A 156 2.41 4.70 -1.90
CA GLN A 156 3.08 3.67 -1.11
C GLN A 156 4.42 4.13 -0.53
N ALA A 157 4.87 5.32 -0.93
CA ALA A 157 6.13 5.90 -0.52
C ALA A 157 6.11 6.29 0.95
N LEU A 158 7.27 6.19 1.59
CA LEU A 158 7.46 6.60 2.97
C LEU A 158 7.79 8.09 3.04
N GLY A 159 7.13 8.79 3.95
CA GLY A 159 7.33 10.21 4.18
C GLY A 159 6.77 10.61 5.52
N LEU A 160 6.76 11.91 5.79
CA LEU A 160 5.99 12.46 6.90
C LEU A 160 4.52 12.53 6.48
N TYR A 161 3.67 11.71 7.09
CA TYR A 161 2.25 11.63 6.71
C TYR A 161 1.40 12.70 7.42
N VAL A 162 1.67 12.98 8.70
CA VAL A 162 1.07 14.06 9.48
C VAL A 162 2.08 14.55 10.52
N SER A 163 2.09 15.85 10.82
CA SER A 163 3.01 16.46 11.81
C SER A 163 2.80 15.95 13.24
N ASN A 164 1.55 15.69 13.64
CA ASN A 164 1.22 15.21 14.99
C ASN A 164 1.35 13.69 15.16
N PHE A 165 2.08 12.99 14.30
CA PHE A 165 2.27 11.53 14.42
C PHE A 165 2.87 11.10 15.76
N LEU A 166 3.65 11.97 16.42
CA LEU A 166 4.25 11.72 17.72
C LEU A 166 3.22 11.48 18.84
N ILE A 167 1.98 11.95 18.70
CA ILE A 167 0.91 11.74 19.70
C ILE A 167 -0.20 10.80 19.21
N ARG A 168 -0.09 10.27 17.98
CA ARG A 168 -1.14 9.47 17.33
C ARG A 168 -0.92 7.96 17.46
N MET A 169 -2.01 7.23 17.70
CA MET A 169 -2.01 5.76 17.73
C MET A 169 -2.48 5.18 16.41
N ASP A 170 -1.72 5.39 15.33
CA ASP A 170 -2.04 4.85 14.01
C ASP A 170 -1.40 3.46 13.78
N THR A 171 -2.07 2.59 13.03
CA THR A 171 -1.59 1.23 12.75
C THR A 171 -0.81 1.16 11.43
N ASP A 172 0.29 0.38 11.41
CA ASP A 172 1.10 0.07 10.22
C ASP A 172 1.69 1.32 9.52
N VAL A 173 2.26 2.22 10.33
CA VAL A 173 2.83 3.49 9.85
C VAL A 173 4.35 3.40 9.79
N SER A 174 4.94 3.91 8.72
CA SER A 174 6.39 4.07 8.59
C SER A 174 6.72 5.51 8.23
N VAL A 175 7.60 6.15 9.00
CA VAL A 175 8.04 7.52 8.78
C VAL A 175 9.50 7.52 8.31
N LEU A 176 9.77 8.21 7.21
CA LEU A 176 11.13 8.40 6.69
C LEU A 176 11.88 9.43 7.54
N HIS A 177 13.15 9.17 7.87
CA HIS A 177 13.93 10.06 8.76
C HIS A 177 14.29 11.39 8.11
N TYR A 178 14.76 11.35 6.86
CA TYR A 178 15.26 12.52 6.14
C TYR A 178 14.57 12.66 4.78
N PRO A 179 13.28 13.03 4.72
CA PRO A 179 12.61 13.32 3.46
C PRO A 179 13.19 14.60 2.84
N GLN A 180 13.27 14.65 1.52
CA GLN A 180 13.84 15.78 0.78
C GLN A 180 12.87 16.29 -0.29
N VAL A 181 12.96 17.57 -0.62
CA VAL A 181 12.21 18.14 -1.74
C VAL A 181 12.88 17.71 -3.06
N PRO A 182 12.13 17.23 -4.07
CA PRO A 182 12.70 16.84 -5.35
C PRO A 182 13.33 18.03 -6.07
N ILE A 183 14.48 17.80 -6.72
CA ILE A 183 15.15 18.82 -7.54
C ILE A 183 14.32 19.14 -8.80
N VAL A 184 13.79 18.11 -9.45
CA VAL A 184 12.88 18.24 -10.59
C VAL A 184 11.44 18.23 -10.08
N LYS A 185 10.79 19.39 -10.15
CA LYS A 185 9.44 19.63 -9.64
C LYS A 185 8.42 19.60 -10.76
N SER A 186 7.16 19.52 -10.37
CA SER A 186 6.00 19.75 -11.23
C SER A 186 5.14 20.79 -10.52
N PHE A 187 4.28 21.51 -11.25
CA PHE A 187 3.38 22.54 -10.70
C PHE A 187 2.62 22.07 -9.45
N THR A 188 2.28 20.77 -9.37
CA THR A 188 1.57 20.20 -8.21
C THR A 188 2.41 20.25 -6.92
N SER A 189 3.74 20.23 -7.03
CA SER A 189 4.64 20.38 -5.88
C SER A 189 4.56 21.76 -5.23
N ASP A 190 4.07 22.78 -5.94
CA ASP A 190 3.90 24.14 -5.43
C ASP A 190 2.47 24.39 -4.93
N ILE A 191 1.46 23.76 -5.54
CA ILE A 191 0.05 23.84 -5.09
C ILE A 191 -0.15 23.05 -3.79
N TYR A 192 0.34 21.82 -3.76
CA TYR A 192 0.35 21.03 -2.53
C TYR A 192 1.52 21.50 -1.66
N PRO A 193 1.43 21.51 -0.32
CA PRO A 193 2.56 21.78 0.57
C PRO A 193 3.59 20.61 0.54
N TYR A 194 3.97 20.16 -0.65
CA TYR A 194 4.92 19.09 -0.90
C TYR A 194 6.32 19.46 -0.41
N LYS A 195 6.63 20.77 -0.38
CA LYS A 195 7.84 21.31 0.23
C LYS A 195 7.92 20.98 1.73
N GLU A 196 6.78 21.00 2.42
CA GLU A 196 6.69 20.72 3.85
C GLU A 196 6.62 19.21 4.13
N TYR A 197 5.93 18.46 3.26
CA TYR A 197 5.69 17.02 3.43
C TYR A 197 6.20 16.16 2.25
N PRO A 198 7.52 16.11 2.00
CA PRO A 198 8.07 15.21 0.99
C PRO A 198 8.04 13.73 1.42
N ASN A 199 8.07 12.84 0.44
CA ASN A 199 7.93 11.38 0.61
C ASN A 199 9.05 10.56 -0.05
N GLY A 200 10.26 11.11 -0.14
CA GLY A 200 11.39 10.50 -0.84
C GLY A 200 12.70 11.26 -0.64
N GLN A 201 13.72 10.86 -1.37
CA GLN A 201 15.07 11.43 -1.30
C GLN A 201 15.65 11.62 -2.71
N ASN A 202 16.41 12.69 -2.92
CA ASN A 202 17.23 12.83 -4.11
C ASN A 202 18.46 11.95 -3.95
N ILE A 203 18.76 11.16 -4.97
CA ILE A 203 19.87 10.22 -4.99
C ILE A 203 20.71 10.42 -6.25
N VAL A 204 21.99 10.07 -6.17
CA VAL A 204 22.83 9.91 -7.36
C VAL A 204 22.64 8.49 -7.89
N ILE A 205 22.22 8.39 -9.15
CA ILE A 205 21.99 7.11 -9.83
C ILE A 205 22.98 6.92 -10.96
N ALA A 206 23.50 5.69 -11.09
CA ALA A 206 24.32 5.27 -12.23
C ALA A 206 23.62 4.15 -13.01
N LEU A 207 23.52 4.31 -14.34
CA LEU A 207 22.94 3.29 -15.22
C LEU A 207 24.03 2.37 -15.76
N MET A 208 24.30 1.26 -15.06
CA MET A 208 25.26 0.26 -15.50
C MET A 208 24.91 -1.13 -14.94
N SER A 209 25.34 -2.18 -15.62
CA SER A 209 25.30 -3.53 -15.07
C SER A 209 26.47 -3.72 -14.11
N TYR A 210 26.22 -4.29 -12.94
CA TYR A 210 27.26 -4.51 -11.93
C TYR A 210 27.13 -5.93 -11.36
N GLU A 211 28.12 -6.76 -11.67
CA GLU A 211 28.29 -8.14 -11.18
C GLU A 211 27.08 -9.08 -11.29
N GLY A 212 26.07 -8.73 -12.10
CA GLY A 212 24.82 -9.48 -12.24
C GLY A 212 23.80 -9.26 -11.11
N TYR A 213 24.16 -8.59 -10.02
CA TYR A 213 23.29 -8.38 -8.86
C TYR A 213 22.19 -7.34 -9.06
N ASN A 214 22.22 -6.58 -10.17
CA ASN A 214 21.16 -5.66 -10.57
C ASN A 214 20.34 -6.13 -11.79
N MET A 215 20.41 -7.42 -12.13
CA MET A 215 19.55 -8.00 -13.17
C MET A 215 18.10 -8.13 -12.69
N SER A 216 17.15 -8.19 -13.64
CA SER A 216 15.73 -8.47 -13.36
C SER A 216 15.09 -7.59 -12.26
N ASP A 217 15.26 -6.27 -12.38
CA ASP A 217 14.75 -5.25 -11.43
C ASP A 217 15.40 -5.26 -10.04
N ALA A 218 16.52 -5.94 -9.87
CA ALA A 218 17.34 -5.70 -8.70
C ALA A 218 18.10 -4.36 -8.83
N MET A 219 18.40 -3.75 -7.70
CA MET A 219 19.26 -2.57 -7.61
C MET A 219 20.33 -2.77 -6.56
N ILE A 220 21.43 -2.05 -6.74
CA ILE A 220 22.54 -2.08 -5.79
C ILE A 220 22.53 -0.78 -5.01
N LEU A 221 22.67 -0.86 -3.70
CA LEU A 221 22.78 0.29 -2.81
C LEU A 221 24.20 0.47 -2.30
N ASN A 222 24.62 1.73 -2.17
CA ASN A 222 25.85 2.09 -1.50
C ASN A 222 25.69 1.98 0.03
N LYS A 223 26.49 1.12 0.65
CA LYS A 223 26.51 0.90 2.10
C LYS A 223 26.82 2.19 2.86
N GLY A 224 27.79 2.98 2.39
CA GLY A 224 28.18 4.24 3.03
C GLY A 224 27.02 5.25 3.06
N SER A 225 26.21 5.31 1.99
CA SER A 225 25.02 6.17 1.95
C SER A 225 23.93 5.69 2.90
N VAL A 226 23.69 4.37 2.98
CA VAL A 226 22.73 3.77 3.93
C VAL A 226 23.13 4.00 5.39
N GLU A 227 24.42 3.88 5.69
CA GLU A 227 24.98 4.13 7.02
C GLU A 227 24.89 5.61 7.44
N ARG A 228 24.92 6.53 6.48
CA ARG A 228 24.72 7.97 6.69
C ARG A 228 23.25 8.41 6.79
N GLY A 229 22.30 7.54 6.46
CA GLY A 229 20.87 7.81 6.64
C GLY A 229 19.98 7.67 5.41
N LEU A 230 20.52 7.26 4.26
CA LEU A 230 19.74 7.00 3.06
C LEU A 230 18.68 5.92 3.35
N GLY A 231 17.41 6.22 3.06
CA GLY A 231 16.29 5.31 3.19
C GLY A 231 15.98 4.84 4.62
N ARG A 232 16.57 5.43 5.67
CA ARG A 232 16.24 5.04 7.05
C ARG A 232 14.83 5.50 7.41
N SER A 233 14.06 4.59 8.00
CA SER A 233 12.69 4.86 8.43
C SER A 233 12.43 4.29 9.82
N THR A 234 11.41 4.78 10.52
CA THR A 234 10.91 4.18 11.76
C THR A 234 9.52 3.62 11.51
N PHE A 235 9.32 2.36 11.87
CA PHE A 235 8.02 1.67 11.83
C PHE A 235 7.32 1.80 13.18
N PHE A 236 6.05 2.17 13.18
CA PHE A 236 5.23 2.32 14.37
C PHE A 236 4.08 1.32 14.35
N LYS A 237 3.83 0.71 15.51
CA LYS A 237 2.76 -0.27 15.68
C LYS A 237 2.13 -0.21 17.07
N PRO A 238 0.82 0.09 17.19
CA PRO A 238 0.11 0.09 18.45
C PRO A 238 -0.44 -1.31 18.79
N TYR A 239 -0.55 -1.56 20.10
CA TYR A 239 -1.23 -2.70 20.71
C TYR A 239 -2.20 -2.15 21.74
N SER A 240 -3.44 -2.63 21.72
CA SER A 240 -4.49 -2.14 22.61
C SER A 240 -5.14 -3.30 23.37
N VAL A 241 -5.43 -3.06 24.65
CA VAL A 241 -6.08 -4.02 25.55
C VAL A 241 -7.09 -3.30 26.41
N GLU A 242 -8.27 -3.90 26.52
CA GLU A 242 -9.35 -3.41 27.37
C GLU A 242 -9.56 -4.34 28.56
N GLU A 243 -9.86 -3.75 29.71
CA GLU A 243 -10.33 -4.42 30.92
C GLU A 243 -11.84 -4.66 30.79
N LEU A 244 -12.22 -5.82 30.24
CA LEU A 244 -13.63 -6.12 29.97
C LEU A 244 -14.36 -6.48 31.26
N ARG A 245 -15.55 -5.88 31.43
CA ARG A 245 -16.53 -6.27 32.45
C ARG A 245 -17.54 -7.24 31.83
N TYR A 246 -17.64 -8.42 32.39
CA TYR A 246 -18.57 -9.44 31.93
C TYR A 246 -19.92 -9.29 32.63
N SER A 247 -21.01 -9.73 31.97
CA SER A 247 -22.38 -9.62 32.49
C SER A 247 -22.61 -10.31 33.85
N GLY A 248 -21.73 -11.24 34.24
CA GLY A 248 -21.75 -11.93 35.54
C GLY A 248 -21.04 -11.19 36.68
N GLY A 249 -20.68 -9.91 36.49
CA GLY A 249 -19.96 -9.10 37.50
C GLY A 249 -18.46 -9.40 37.60
N LEU A 250 -17.97 -10.42 36.89
CA LEU A 250 -16.55 -10.70 36.75
C LEU A 250 -15.89 -9.67 35.83
N LYS A 251 -14.63 -9.34 36.10
CA LYS A 251 -13.82 -8.44 35.26
C LYS A 251 -12.46 -9.03 34.94
N ASP A 252 -11.92 -8.64 33.81
CA ASP A 252 -10.48 -8.75 33.56
C ASP A 252 -9.73 -7.86 34.55
N ASP A 253 -8.50 -8.21 34.89
CA ASP A 253 -7.60 -7.32 35.63
C ASP A 253 -6.28 -7.18 34.87
N ILE A 254 -5.83 -5.94 34.72
CA ILE A 254 -4.50 -5.62 34.20
C ILE A 254 -3.56 -5.54 35.41
N ILE A 255 -2.80 -6.62 35.60
CA ILE A 255 -1.86 -6.82 36.70
C ILE A 255 -0.72 -7.73 36.21
N ILE A 256 0.39 -7.77 36.95
CA ILE A 256 1.39 -8.83 36.78
C ILE A 256 0.73 -10.18 37.10
N PRO A 257 0.72 -11.16 36.17
CA PRO A 257 0.14 -12.47 36.46
C PRO A 257 0.90 -13.21 37.55
N ASP A 258 0.17 -13.82 38.49
CA ASP A 258 0.76 -14.69 39.52
C ASP A 258 1.09 -16.09 38.98
N LYS A 259 2.02 -16.78 39.65
CA LYS A 259 2.41 -18.17 39.33
C LYS A 259 1.26 -19.17 39.45
N GLU A 260 0.22 -18.82 40.19
CA GLU A 260 -0.99 -19.64 40.39
C GLU A 260 -1.98 -19.58 39.22
N VAL A 261 -1.81 -18.60 38.31
CA VAL A 261 -2.71 -18.39 37.17
C VAL A 261 -2.55 -19.51 36.14
N LYS A 262 -3.69 -20.00 35.62
CA LYS A 262 -3.70 -21.05 34.59
C LYS A 262 -3.12 -20.49 33.28
N GLY A 263 -2.03 -21.10 32.82
CA GLY A 263 -1.32 -20.68 31.62
C GLY A 263 -0.24 -19.63 31.84
N TYR A 264 0.25 -19.49 33.09
CA TYR A 264 1.42 -18.68 33.43
C TYR A 264 2.61 -18.97 32.50
N LYS A 265 3.27 -17.91 32.02
CA LYS A 265 4.44 -17.98 31.14
C LYS A 265 5.75 -18.02 31.94
N SER A 266 6.90 -17.78 31.31
CA SER A 266 8.16 -17.70 32.04
C SER A 266 8.22 -16.42 32.86
N GLU A 267 8.82 -16.47 34.05
CA GLU A 267 9.09 -15.29 34.88
C GLU A 267 9.94 -14.24 34.12
N ARG A 268 10.75 -14.69 33.16
CA ARG A 268 11.56 -13.82 32.29
C ARG A 268 10.73 -12.98 31.31
N ASP A 269 9.54 -13.43 30.96
CA ASP A 269 8.67 -12.79 29.96
C ASP A 269 7.95 -11.57 30.55
N TYR A 270 7.79 -11.55 31.87
CA TYR A 270 7.13 -10.49 32.63
C TYR A 270 8.09 -9.42 33.16
N ARG A 271 9.40 -9.54 32.88
CA ARG A 271 10.46 -8.71 33.50
C ARG A 271 10.35 -7.20 33.25
N TYR A 272 9.63 -6.79 32.22
CA TYR A 272 9.47 -5.38 31.83
C TYR A 272 8.16 -4.76 32.34
N LEU A 273 7.31 -5.55 33.00
CA LEU A 273 6.06 -5.03 33.58
C LEU A 273 6.37 -4.30 34.89
N GLU A 274 5.79 -3.12 35.06
CA GLU A 274 5.78 -2.40 36.33
C GLU A 274 4.66 -2.92 37.26
N GLU A 275 4.52 -2.33 38.45
CA GLU A 275 3.58 -2.76 39.49
C GLU A 275 2.11 -2.80 39.00
N ASP A 276 1.77 -1.97 38.01
CA ASP A 276 0.45 -1.91 37.40
C ASP A 276 0.22 -2.95 36.28
N GLY A 277 1.20 -3.81 36.02
CA GLY A 277 1.16 -4.81 34.96
C GLY A 277 1.35 -4.25 33.55
N ILE A 278 1.84 -3.01 33.39
CA ILE A 278 2.07 -2.35 32.10
C ILE A 278 3.57 -2.15 31.89
N ILE A 279 4.02 -2.25 30.64
CA ILE A 279 5.41 -1.98 30.26
C ILE A 279 5.74 -0.48 30.31
N TYR A 280 6.95 -0.12 30.74
CA TYR A 280 7.41 1.27 30.75
C TYR A 280 7.94 1.74 29.37
N PRO A 281 7.86 3.05 29.04
CA PRO A 281 8.44 3.60 27.81
C PRO A 281 9.95 3.38 27.71
N GLU A 282 10.49 3.31 26.49
CA GLU A 282 11.89 3.01 26.17
C GLU A 282 12.38 1.59 26.53
N ALA A 283 11.50 0.71 27.02
CA ALA A 283 11.80 -0.70 27.16
C ALA A 283 12.06 -1.36 25.79
N LYS A 284 13.16 -2.10 25.68
CA LYS A 284 13.51 -2.88 24.48
C LYS A 284 12.89 -4.26 24.59
N ILE A 285 11.87 -4.51 23.78
CA ILE A 285 11.10 -5.74 23.81
C ILE A 285 11.38 -6.61 22.58
N SER A 286 11.48 -7.90 22.83
CA SER A 286 11.71 -8.96 21.86
C SER A 286 10.49 -9.86 21.73
N GLU A 287 10.59 -10.87 20.87
CA GLU A 287 9.53 -11.86 20.66
C GLU A 287 9.11 -12.55 21.97
N GLU A 288 7.82 -12.90 22.07
CA GLU A 288 7.21 -13.63 23.20
C GLU A 288 7.16 -12.90 24.55
N GLU A 289 7.87 -11.79 24.70
CA GLU A 289 7.83 -10.95 25.90
C GLU A 289 6.49 -10.23 26.04
N VAL A 290 6.10 -9.99 27.30
CA VAL A 290 4.79 -9.45 27.66
C VAL A 290 4.86 -7.93 27.76
N MET A 291 3.94 -7.24 27.06
CA MET A 291 3.79 -5.79 27.11
C MET A 291 2.72 -5.34 28.12
N ILE A 292 1.64 -6.10 28.22
CA ILE A 292 0.50 -5.79 29.08
C ILE A 292 0.09 -7.09 29.76
N GLY A 293 0.37 -7.20 31.05
CA GLY A 293 -0.09 -8.27 31.92
C GLY A 293 -1.60 -8.23 32.04
N LYS A 294 -2.28 -9.30 31.65
CA LYS A 294 -3.74 -9.39 31.71
C LYS A 294 -4.17 -10.75 32.23
N VAL A 295 -5.04 -10.72 33.23
CA VAL A 295 -5.60 -11.89 33.87
C VAL A 295 -7.11 -11.87 33.71
N SER A 296 -7.64 -12.89 33.04
CA SER A 296 -9.07 -13.03 32.75
C SER A 296 -9.74 -14.05 33.67
N PRO A 297 -11.01 -13.85 34.05
CA PRO A 297 -11.77 -14.85 34.79
C PRO A 297 -11.99 -16.13 33.95
N PRO A 298 -12.30 -17.27 34.59
CA PRO A 298 -12.63 -18.50 33.87
C PRO A 298 -13.90 -18.31 33.02
N ARG A 299 -13.86 -18.78 31.76
CA ARG A 299 -14.97 -18.67 30.79
C ARG A 299 -16.15 -19.61 31.08
N PHE A 300 -15.87 -20.75 31.68
CA PHE A 300 -16.85 -21.78 32.04
C PHE A 300 -16.41 -22.35 33.39
N LEU A 301 -17.30 -22.32 34.38
CA LEU A 301 -17.20 -23.15 35.58
C LEU A 301 -17.67 -24.54 35.16
N GLY A 302 -16.82 -25.56 35.23
CA GLY A 302 -17.27 -26.93 34.96
C GLY A 302 -18.20 -27.43 36.08
N GLU A 303 -19.22 -28.23 35.76
CA GLU A 303 -20.14 -28.86 36.74
C GLU A 303 -19.41 -29.72 37.80
N LEU A 304 -18.22 -30.24 37.47
CA LEU A 304 -17.37 -31.01 38.39
C LEU A 304 -16.41 -30.14 39.24
N GLU A 305 -16.27 -28.85 38.91
CA GLU A 305 -15.31 -27.95 39.56
C GLU A 305 -15.97 -27.07 40.65
N GLU A 306 -17.30 -26.96 40.72
CA GLU A 306 -18.03 -26.10 41.70
C GLU A 306 -17.61 -26.30 43.18
N PHE A 307 -17.11 -27.49 43.55
CA PHE A 307 -16.69 -27.81 44.91
C PHE A 307 -15.17 -27.72 45.15
N SER A 308 -14.39 -27.32 44.14
CA SER A 308 -12.93 -27.19 44.26
C SER A 308 -12.52 -25.71 44.36
N ILE A 309 -11.59 -25.40 45.27
CA ILE A 309 -10.94 -24.07 45.36
C ILE A 309 -10.25 -23.71 44.01
N ALA A 310 -9.96 -24.72 43.18
CA ALA A 310 -9.40 -24.60 41.84
C ALA A 310 -10.37 -24.04 40.78
N ALA A 311 -11.68 -23.92 41.06
CA ALA A 311 -12.69 -23.42 40.13
C ALA A 311 -12.53 -21.92 39.80
N ASN A 312 -11.97 -21.16 40.74
CA ASN A 312 -11.75 -19.72 40.61
C ASN A 312 -10.37 -19.35 40.05
N ILE A 313 -9.60 -20.33 39.56
CA ILE A 313 -8.29 -20.06 38.99
C ILE A 313 -8.46 -19.22 37.71
N ARG A 314 -7.94 -17.99 37.78
CA ARG A 314 -7.93 -17.07 36.65
C ARG A 314 -7.00 -17.57 35.55
N ARG A 315 -7.19 -17.06 34.34
CA ARG A 315 -6.40 -17.42 33.15
C ARG A 315 -5.50 -16.28 32.73
N GLU A 316 -4.30 -16.62 32.32
CA GLU A 316 -3.38 -15.66 31.73
C GLU A 316 -3.85 -15.32 30.31
N ASN A 317 -4.00 -14.04 30.02
CA ASN A 317 -4.44 -13.53 28.72
C ASN A 317 -3.66 -12.26 28.34
N SER A 318 -2.39 -12.21 28.75
CA SER A 318 -1.52 -11.05 28.56
C SER A 318 -1.17 -10.84 27.09
N VAL A 319 -1.01 -9.58 26.70
CA VAL A 319 -0.59 -9.24 25.35
C VAL A 319 0.92 -9.34 25.22
N THR A 320 1.32 -10.17 24.27
CA THR A 320 2.72 -10.47 23.93
C THR A 320 3.06 -9.93 22.55
N LEU A 321 4.34 -9.69 22.35
CA LEU A 321 4.84 -9.37 21.01
C LEU A 321 4.70 -10.59 20.09
N LYS A 322 4.34 -10.35 18.82
CA LYS A 322 4.18 -11.43 17.85
C LYS A 322 5.54 -11.98 17.45
N HIS A 323 5.56 -13.23 16.99
CA HIS A 323 6.76 -13.88 16.48
C HIS A 323 7.37 -13.11 15.29
N GLY A 324 8.70 -12.98 15.26
CA GLY A 324 9.44 -12.22 14.26
C GLY A 324 9.38 -10.69 14.40
N GLU A 325 8.83 -10.15 15.50
CA GLU A 325 8.76 -8.71 15.76
C GLU A 325 9.71 -8.34 16.90
N ALA A 326 10.23 -7.12 16.88
CA ALA A 326 11.02 -6.54 17.96
C ALA A 326 10.83 -5.03 17.94
N GLY A 327 11.04 -4.35 19.05
CA GLY A 327 10.87 -2.90 19.07
C GLY A 327 11.20 -2.26 20.40
N ILE A 328 11.10 -0.94 20.40
CA ILE A 328 11.23 -0.12 21.60
C ILE A 328 9.85 0.44 21.90
N VAL A 329 9.42 0.37 23.16
CA VAL A 329 8.19 1.03 23.59
C VAL A 329 8.37 2.54 23.47
N ASP A 330 7.46 3.19 22.76
CA ASP A 330 7.55 4.60 22.44
C ASP A 330 6.56 5.43 23.25
N MET A 331 5.31 4.98 23.34
CA MET A 331 4.27 5.67 24.07
C MET A 331 3.31 4.67 24.71
N VAL A 332 2.93 4.91 25.96
CA VAL A 332 1.92 4.16 26.69
C VAL A 332 0.79 5.11 27.05
N VAL A 333 -0.43 4.75 26.70
CA VAL A 333 -1.65 5.54 26.94
C VAL A 333 -2.60 4.69 27.75
N VAL A 334 -3.03 5.20 28.91
CA VAL A 334 -4.07 4.60 29.73
C VAL A 334 -5.25 5.55 29.72
N THR A 335 -6.41 5.07 29.28
CA THR A 335 -7.66 5.82 29.18
C THR A 335 -8.83 4.94 29.58
N GLU A 336 -10.03 5.49 29.59
CA GLU A 336 -11.27 4.73 29.71
C GLU A 336 -12.04 4.78 28.38
N ASN A 337 -12.72 3.69 28.05
CA ASN A 337 -13.66 3.63 26.94
C ASN A 337 -14.99 4.31 27.30
N GLU A 338 -15.87 4.47 26.31
CA GLU A 338 -17.23 5.01 26.51
C GLU A 338 -18.05 4.21 27.55
N GLU A 339 -17.74 2.93 27.74
CA GLU A 339 -18.37 2.03 28.73
C GLU A 339 -17.75 2.13 30.14
N GLY A 340 -16.72 2.98 30.34
CA GLY A 340 -15.98 3.10 31.61
C GLY A 340 -15.02 1.92 31.89
N ASN A 341 -14.65 1.17 30.85
CA ASN A 341 -13.65 0.11 30.92
C ASN A 341 -12.25 0.71 30.74
N LYS A 342 -11.27 0.28 31.54
CA LYS A 342 -9.87 0.71 31.41
C LYS A 342 -9.30 0.20 30.08
N LEU A 343 -8.85 1.10 29.22
CA LEU A 343 -8.17 0.83 27.95
C LEU A 343 -6.70 1.22 28.07
N VAL A 344 -5.82 0.25 27.82
CA VAL A 344 -4.37 0.45 27.77
C VAL A 344 -3.91 0.27 26.32
N GLN A 345 -3.20 1.28 25.80
CA GLN A 345 -2.60 1.24 24.48
C GLN A 345 -1.09 1.46 24.57
N VAL A 346 -0.32 0.56 23.97
CA VAL A 346 1.14 0.60 23.93
C VAL A 346 1.58 0.71 22.48
N ARG A 347 2.31 1.77 22.13
CA ARG A 347 2.91 1.98 20.81
C ARG A 347 4.36 1.54 20.83
N LEU A 348 4.71 0.67 19.88
CA LEU A 348 6.10 0.30 19.62
C LEU A 348 6.64 1.07 18.44
N ARG A 349 7.92 1.39 18.50
CA ARG A 349 8.71 1.88 17.38
C ARG A 349 9.86 0.94 17.08
N GLU A 350 10.13 0.72 15.80
CA GLU A 350 11.25 -0.08 15.33
C GLU A 350 11.99 0.67 14.22
N GLN A 351 13.30 0.87 14.39
CA GLN A 351 14.12 1.46 13.35
C GLN A 351 14.31 0.45 12.20
N ARG A 352 14.02 0.90 10.98
CA ARG A 352 14.12 0.15 9.74
C ARG A 352 15.20 0.76 8.87
N VAL A 353 16.41 0.24 9.01
CA VAL A 353 17.50 0.49 8.05
C VAL A 353 17.21 -0.30 6.77
N PRO A 354 17.44 0.25 5.57
CA PRO A 354 17.30 -0.51 4.33
C PRO A 354 18.14 -1.80 4.35
N GLU A 355 17.49 -2.92 4.04
CA GLU A 355 18.10 -4.25 3.99
C GLU A 355 17.88 -4.91 2.62
N LEU A 356 18.56 -6.03 2.38
CA LEU A 356 18.37 -6.82 1.18
C LEU A 356 16.91 -7.25 1.05
N GLY A 357 16.37 -7.07 -0.16
CA GLY A 357 14.99 -7.38 -0.49
C GLY A 357 13.97 -6.23 -0.25
N ASP A 358 14.37 -5.14 0.39
CA ASP A 358 13.51 -3.96 0.53
C ASP A 358 13.21 -3.34 -0.84
N LYS A 359 12.05 -2.70 -0.96
CA LYS A 359 11.59 -2.15 -2.25
C LYS A 359 11.76 -0.65 -2.32
N PHE A 360 12.37 -0.21 -3.40
CA PHE A 360 12.48 1.18 -3.80
C PHE A 360 11.89 1.37 -5.19
N ALA A 361 11.45 2.58 -5.50
CA ALA A 361 10.93 2.92 -6.81
C ALA A 361 11.21 4.35 -7.21
N SER A 362 11.34 4.58 -8.52
CA SER A 362 11.27 5.93 -9.09
C SER A 362 9.81 6.35 -9.29
N ARG A 363 9.62 7.66 -9.51
CA ARG A 363 8.33 8.25 -9.88
C ARG A 363 7.79 7.73 -11.23
N HIS A 364 8.64 7.21 -12.09
CA HIS A 364 8.30 6.76 -13.45
C HIS A 364 7.86 5.28 -13.53
N GLY A 365 7.44 4.68 -12.43
CA GLY A 365 6.95 3.30 -12.43
C GLY A 365 8.04 2.23 -12.58
N GLN A 366 9.30 2.59 -12.29
CA GLN A 366 10.41 1.64 -12.15
C GLN A 366 10.55 1.26 -10.68
N LYS A 367 10.08 0.06 -10.31
CA LYS A 367 10.35 -0.53 -8.99
C LYS A 367 11.58 -1.42 -9.07
N GLY A 368 12.30 -1.53 -7.97
CA GLY A 368 13.27 -2.58 -7.82
C GLY A 368 13.45 -3.00 -6.37
N VAL A 369 14.12 -4.13 -6.23
CA VAL A 369 14.43 -4.77 -4.97
C VAL A 369 15.92 -4.60 -4.70
N VAL A 370 16.31 -4.31 -3.46
CA VAL A 370 17.74 -4.25 -3.11
C VAL A 370 18.35 -5.66 -3.25
N GLY A 371 19.19 -5.85 -4.26
CA GLY A 371 19.84 -7.13 -4.56
C GLY A 371 21.19 -7.30 -3.87
N LEU A 372 21.95 -6.21 -3.76
CA LEU A 372 23.25 -6.18 -3.08
C LEU A 372 23.47 -4.81 -2.43
N ILE A 373 24.13 -4.79 -1.28
CA ILE A 373 24.60 -3.58 -0.61
C ILE A 373 26.13 -3.62 -0.65
N VAL A 374 26.74 -2.69 -1.40
CA VAL A 374 28.18 -2.69 -1.69
C VAL A 374 28.88 -1.65 -0.82
N PRO A 375 30.04 -1.96 -0.19
CA PRO A 375 30.86 -0.99 0.53
C PRO A 375 31.23 0.22 -0.35
N GLN A 376 31.38 1.41 0.25
CA GLN A 376 31.61 2.63 -0.54
C GLN A 376 32.95 2.56 -1.30
N GLU A 377 33.95 1.88 -0.75
CA GLU A 377 35.27 1.64 -1.31
C GLU A 377 35.24 0.81 -2.61
N ASP A 378 34.32 -0.14 -2.71
CA ASP A 378 34.20 -1.03 -3.88
C ASP A 378 33.29 -0.45 -4.98
N MET A 379 32.57 0.62 -4.67
CA MET A 379 31.64 1.26 -5.59
C MET A 379 32.39 1.97 -6.73
N PRO A 380 31.87 1.92 -7.97
CA PRO A 380 32.39 2.71 -9.08
C PRO A 380 32.38 4.21 -8.77
N VAL A 381 33.46 4.91 -9.13
CA VAL A 381 33.59 6.36 -8.90
C VAL A 381 33.78 7.09 -10.23
N THR A 382 33.14 8.25 -10.41
CA THR A 382 33.37 9.09 -11.59
C THR A 382 34.74 9.78 -11.54
N SER A 383 35.23 10.28 -12.68
CA SER A 383 36.45 11.11 -12.72
C SER A 383 36.38 12.36 -11.84
N SER A 384 35.17 12.82 -11.53
CA SER A 384 34.90 13.98 -10.68
C SER A 384 34.85 13.61 -9.18
N GLY A 385 35.04 12.34 -8.83
CA GLY A 385 34.99 11.85 -7.45
C GLY A 385 33.58 11.53 -6.94
N ILE A 386 32.58 11.43 -7.82
CA ILE A 386 31.19 11.13 -7.42
C ILE A 386 31.02 9.60 -7.33
N THR A 387 30.57 9.13 -6.18
CA THR A 387 30.14 7.73 -5.98
C THR A 387 28.61 7.68 -6.02
N PRO A 388 27.98 6.82 -6.83
CA PRO A 388 26.53 6.73 -6.88
C PRO A 388 25.95 6.12 -5.60
N ASP A 389 24.72 6.49 -5.27
CA ASP A 389 23.96 5.91 -4.17
C ASP A 389 23.28 4.61 -4.60
N ILE A 390 22.76 4.60 -5.84
CA ILE A 390 22.08 3.45 -6.43
C ILE A 390 22.67 3.16 -7.81
N ILE A 391 22.96 1.89 -8.07
CA ILE A 391 23.25 1.40 -9.42
C ILE A 391 22.02 0.67 -9.96
N PHE A 392 21.50 1.16 -11.09
CA PHE A 392 20.32 0.62 -11.75
C PHE A 392 20.68 0.02 -13.10
N SER A 393 20.04 -1.09 -13.46
CA SER A 393 20.36 -1.78 -14.70
C SER A 393 19.85 -1.04 -15.93
N PRO A 394 20.69 -0.86 -16.97
CA PRO A 394 20.29 -0.18 -18.20
C PRO A 394 19.24 -0.98 -19.00
N HIS A 395 19.15 -2.30 -18.81
CA HIS A 395 18.22 -3.18 -19.55
C HIS A 395 16.74 -2.84 -19.28
N SER A 396 16.44 -2.24 -18.12
CA SER A 396 15.08 -1.88 -17.72
C SER A 396 14.56 -0.61 -18.39
N ILE A 397 15.40 0.16 -19.10
CA ILE A 397 14.97 1.40 -19.77
C ILE A 397 14.37 1.11 -21.16
N PRO A 398 15.05 0.42 -22.10
CA PRO A 398 14.51 0.18 -23.45
C PRO A 398 13.23 -0.66 -23.43
N SER A 399 13.20 -1.70 -22.60
CA SER A 399 12.05 -2.61 -22.48
C SER A 399 10.79 -1.94 -21.93
N ARG A 400 10.95 -0.85 -21.17
CA ARG A 400 9.85 -0.16 -20.48
C ARG A 400 9.51 1.19 -21.07
N MET A 401 10.33 1.67 -22.00
CA MET A 401 10.16 2.96 -22.68
C MET A 401 9.96 4.12 -21.69
N THR A 402 10.71 4.12 -20.59
CA THR A 402 10.64 5.19 -19.57
C THR A 402 11.67 6.28 -19.86
N ILE A 403 11.43 7.08 -20.92
CA ILE A 403 12.35 8.14 -21.34
C ILE A 403 12.36 9.28 -20.31
N SER A 404 11.21 9.60 -19.70
CA SER A 404 11.12 10.60 -18.64
C SER A 404 12.09 10.34 -17.49
N HIS A 405 12.39 9.06 -17.20
CA HIS A 405 13.37 8.68 -16.19
C HIS A 405 14.79 9.14 -16.54
N MET A 406 15.18 9.07 -17.81
CA MET A 406 16.47 9.58 -18.27
C MET A 406 16.49 11.11 -18.24
N ILE A 407 15.41 11.75 -18.70
CA ILE A 407 15.30 13.22 -18.68
C ILE A 407 15.39 13.74 -17.24
N GLU A 408 14.71 13.09 -16.27
CA GLU A 408 14.79 13.47 -14.85
C GLU A 408 16.21 13.37 -14.30
N ILE A 409 16.97 12.33 -14.66
CA ILE A 409 18.37 12.15 -14.20
C ILE A 409 19.27 13.32 -14.63
N VAL A 410 19.15 13.75 -15.89
CA VAL A 410 19.94 14.86 -16.44
C VAL A 410 19.43 16.20 -15.91
N ALA A 411 18.12 16.40 -15.86
CA ALA A 411 17.51 17.59 -15.29
C ALA A 411 17.89 17.77 -13.81
N GLY A 412 17.84 16.70 -13.02
CA GLY A 412 18.24 16.72 -11.61
C GLY A 412 19.71 17.03 -11.43
N LYS A 413 20.57 16.55 -12.33
CA LYS A 413 22.00 16.89 -12.33
C LYS A 413 22.23 18.37 -12.63
N VAL A 414 21.58 18.91 -13.66
CA VAL A 414 21.65 20.35 -13.99
C VAL A 414 21.15 21.19 -12.81
N GLY A 415 19.99 20.86 -12.25
CA GLY A 415 19.45 21.60 -11.10
C GLY A 415 20.36 21.53 -9.86
N SER A 416 21.01 20.39 -9.62
CA SER A 416 22.00 20.26 -8.54
C SER A 416 23.25 21.12 -8.77
N LEU A 417 23.67 21.33 -10.02
CA LEU A 417 24.87 22.09 -10.36
C LEU A 417 24.60 23.60 -10.46
N SER A 418 23.47 23.99 -11.05
CA SER A 418 23.08 25.40 -11.17
C SER A 418 22.45 25.97 -9.91
N GLY A 419 22.08 25.12 -8.94
CA GLY A 419 21.46 25.53 -7.68
C GLY A 419 19.98 25.90 -7.83
N ASN A 420 19.35 25.55 -8.96
CA ASN A 420 17.97 25.88 -9.27
C ASN A 420 17.10 24.62 -9.32
N TYR A 421 15.84 24.76 -8.91
CA TYR A 421 14.84 23.73 -9.19
C TYR A 421 14.51 23.72 -10.68
N ILE A 422 14.39 22.53 -11.26
CA ILE A 422 13.98 22.38 -12.66
C ILE A 422 12.48 22.10 -12.71
N ASP A 423 11.77 22.84 -13.56
CA ASP A 423 10.38 22.58 -13.85
C ASP A 423 10.23 21.46 -14.90
N GLY A 424 9.66 20.35 -14.45
CA GLY A 424 9.32 19.17 -15.23
C GLY A 424 7.81 18.98 -15.37
N THR A 425 7.01 20.03 -15.27
CA THR A 425 5.55 20.00 -15.44
C THR A 425 5.15 19.39 -16.79
N THR A 426 4.20 18.46 -16.80
CA THR A 426 3.77 17.82 -18.05
C THR A 426 3.29 18.86 -19.08
N PHE A 427 3.69 18.72 -20.35
CA PHE A 427 3.40 19.65 -21.47
C PHE A 427 4.09 21.02 -21.42
N ASP A 428 4.33 21.59 -20.24
CA ASP A 428 4.97 22.91 -20.06
C ASP A 428 6.37 22.83 -19.43
N ALA A 429 7.00 21.65 -19.53
CA ALA A 429 8.32 21.44 -18.94
C ALA A 429 9.40 22.16 -19.74
N ARG A 430 10.49 22.51 -19.04
CA ARG A 430 11.71 22.95 -19.71
C ARG A 430 12.20 21.91 -20.72
N SER A 431 12.55 22.35 -21.91
CA SER A 431 12.92 21.46 -23.01
C SER A 431 14.19 20.66 -22.72
N GLU A 432 14.25 19.41 -23.18
CA GLU A 432 15.45 18.56 -23.05
C GLU A 432 16.70 19.23 -23.64
N LYS A 433 16.54 19.94 -24.77
CA LYS A 433 17.65 20.59 -25.48
C LYS A 433 18.31 21.67 -24.61
N ASP A 434 17.49 22.49 -23.95
CA ASP A 434 18.01 23.57 -23.09
C ASP A 434 18.74 23.00 -21.87
N ILE A 435 18.23 21.90 -21.30
CA ILE A 435 18.86 21.21 -20.17
C ILE A 435 20.22 20.64 -20.60
N ARG A 436 20.31 20.03 -21.78
CA ARG A 436 21.58 19.48 -22.31
C ARG A 436 22.59 20.57 -22.63
N GLN A 437 22.16 21.71 -23.16
CA GLN A 437 23.02 22.87 -23.40
C GLN A 437 23.54 23.49 -22.11
N GLU A 438 22.69 23.61 -21.08
CA GLU A 438 23.14 24.07 -19.76
C GLU A 438 24.10 23.06 -19.10
N LEU A 439 23.86 21.76 -19.26
CA LEU A 439 24.79 20.76 -18.76
C LEU A 439 26.18 20.91 -19.41
N LEU A 440 26.22 21.26 -20.70
CA LEU A 440 27.45 21.54 -21.43
C LEU A 440 28.15 22.82 -20.92
N SER A 441 27.40 23.88 -20.65
CA SER A 441 27.97 25.14 -20.10
C SER A 441 28.52 24.96 -18.69
N LEU A 442 27.96 24.02 -17.91
CA LEU A 442 28.44 23.63 -16.58
C LEU A 442 29.66 22.69 -16.61
N GLY A 443 30.24 22.42 -17.79
CA GLY A 443 31.47 21.64 -17.93
C GLY A 443 31.27 20.13 -17.97
N PHE A 444 30.03 19.65 -18.05
CA PHE A 444 29.71 18.23 -18.24
C PHE A 444 29.39 17.94 -19.71
N ARG A 445 29.25 16.66 -20.05
CA ARG A 445 28.85 16.27 -21.41
C ARG A 445 27.34 16.44 -21.59
N GLU A 446 26.92 16.91 -22.76
CA GLU A 446 25.51 17.02 -23.14
C GLU A 446 24.74 15.68 -23.07
N ASP A 447 25.45 14.55 -23.19
CA ASP A 447 24.86 13.21 -23.18
C ASP A 447 24.60 12.67 -21.76
N GLY A 448 24.93 13.43 -20.70
CA GLY A 448 24.79 12.98 -19.30
C GLY A 448 25.73 11.83 -18.90
N THR A 449 26.66 11.43 -19.77
CA THR A 449 27.60 10.33 -19.52
C THR A 449 28.94 10.82 -18.98
N GLU A 450 29.50 10.05 -18.04
CA GLU A 450 30.79 10.31 -17.40
C GLU A 450 31.73 9.11 -17.52
N ILE A 451 33.03 9.38 -17.37
CA ILE A 451 34.04 8.34 -17.24
C ILE A 451 34.02 7.87 -15.79
N MET A 452 33.92 6.55 -15.59
CA MET A 452 33.98 5.92 -14.27
C MET A 452 35.16 4.95 -14.17
N TYR A 453 35.62 4.74 -12.95
CA TYR A 453 36.67 3.80 -12.57
C TYR A 453 36.07 2.73 -11.66
N ASN A 454 36.59 1.51 -11.79
CA ASN A 454 36.22 0.41 -10.90
C ASN A 454 36.82 0.65 -9.51
N GLY A 455 36.01 0.61 -8.45
CA GLY A 455 36.47 0.79 -7.07
C GLY A 455 37.41 -0.32 -6.59
N ILE A 456 37.28 -1.53 -7.14
CA ILE A 456 38.06 -2.70 -6.73
C ILE A 456 39.43 -2.73 -7.41
N THR A 457 39.47 -2.54 -8.73
CA THR A 457 40.73 -2.66 -9.51
C THR A 457 41.41 -1.33 -9.78
N GLY A 458 40.70 -0.20 -9.64
CA GLY A 458 41.16 1.12 -10.06
C GLY A 458 41.18 1.33 -11.58
N GLU A 459 40.85 0.32 -12.37
CA GLU A 459 40.85 0.44 -13.83
C GLU A 459 39.66 1.26 -14.34
N ARG A 460 39.89 2.01 -15.41
CA ARG A 460 38.86 2.79 -16.09
C ARG A 460 37.91 1.85 -16.87
N TYR A 461 36.60 2.06 -16.75
CA TYR A 461 35.65 1.38 -17.62
C TYR A 461 35.81 1.80 -19.09
N LYS A 462 35.71 0.82 -19.99
CA LYS A 462 35.86 1.06 -21.45
C LYS A 462 34.74 1.96 -22.00
N THR A 463 33.55 1.87 -21.42
CA THR A 463 32.38 2.68 -21.79
C THR A 463 32.15 3.80 -20.78
N LYS A 464 31.49 4.86 -21.24
CA LYS A 464 31.02 5.93 -20.36
C LYS A 464 29.68 5.52 -19.77
N ILE A 465 29.45 5.90 -18.51
CA ILE A 465 28.26 5.52 -17.76
C ILE A 465 27.36 6.74 -17.62
N TYR A 466 26.05 6.54 -17.75
CA TYR A 466 25.07 7.60 -17.57
C TYR A 466 24.84 7.82 -16.07
N VAL A 467 25.14 9.02 -15.58
CA VAL A 467 25.13 9.37 -14.15
C VAL A 467 24.48 10.73 -13.94
N GLY A 468 23.57 10.80 -12.97
CA GLY A 468 22.95 12.05 -12.55
C GLY A 468 22.08 11.87 -11.31
N ASN A 469 21.17 12.82 -11.08
CA ASN A 469 20.40 12.88 -9.84
C ASN A 469 18.93 12.64 -10.13
N ILE A 470 18.29 11.77 -9.36
CA ILE A 470 16.86 11.45 -9.50
C ILE A 470 16.19 11.42 -8.14
N TYR A 471 14.89 11.70 -8.09
CA TYR A 471 14.10 11.55 -6.87
C TYR A 471 13.54 10.13 -6.74
N TYR A 472 13.91 9.46 -5.64
CA TYR A 472 13.57 8.05 -5.38
C TYR A 472 12.72 7.88 -4.13
N LEU A 473 11.86 6.87 -4.16
CA LEU A 473 10.87 6.57 -3.14
C LEU A 473 11.20 5.24 -2.48
N LYS A 474 11.34 5.22 -1.14
CA LYS A 474 11.30 3.96 -0.38
C LYS A 474 9.84 3.56 -0.20
N LEU A 475 9.50 2.31 -0.52
CA LEU A 475 8.13 1.81 -0.39
C LEU A 475 7.90 1.16 0.97
N LYS A 476 6.65 1.15 1.45
CA LYS A 476 6.26 0.44 2.69
C LYS A 476 6.47 -1.09 2.69
N HIS A 477 6.84 -1.66 1.55
CA HIS A 477 7.06 -3.09 1.39
C HIS A 477 8.48 -3.49 1.83
N MET A 478 8.62 -3.73 3.12
CA MET A 478 9.87 -4.18 3.75
C MET A 478 9.92 -5.71 3.93
N VAL A 479 11.10 -6.31 3.82
CA VAL A 479 11.28 -7.78 3.90
C VAL A 479 10.98 -8.32 5.28
N LYS A 480 11.37 -7.59 6.32
CA LYS A 480 11.15 -7.99 7.71
C LYS A 480 9.66 -8.20 8.02
N ASN A 481 8.77 -7.50 7.31
CA ASN A 481 7.32 -7.67 7.40
C ASN A 481 6.76 -8.84 6.57
N LYS A 482 7.58 -9.51 5.76
CA LYS A 482 7.18 -10.61 4.86
C LYS A 482 7.78 -11.97 5.22
N LEU A 483 8.98 -12.02 5.77
CA LEU A 483 9.63 -13.27 6.15
C LEU A 483 8.78 -14.02 7.20
N GLN A 484 8.49 -15.30 6.91
CA GLN A 484 7.80 -16.20 7.84
C GLN A 484 8.31 -17.62 7.64
N SER A 485 8.44 -18.34 8.75
CA SER A 485 8.86 -19.73 8.79
C SER A 485 8.06 -20.45 9.86
N ARG A 486 7.75 -21.72 9.63
CA ARG A 486 7.08 -22.59 10.60
C ARG A 486 7.64 -23.99 10.49
N ALA A 487 8.16 -24.50 11.61
CA ALA A 487 8.51 -25.91 11.76
C ALA A 487 7.31 -26.70 12.32
N SER A 488 6.90 -26.37 13.55
CA SER A 488 5.71 -26.90 14.22
C SER A 488 4.99 -25.75 14.92
N GLY A 489 3.73 -25.95 15.32
CA GLY A 489 2.99 -24.88 15.98
C GLY A 489 1.55 -25.26 16.28
N LYS A 490 0.81 -24.30 16.80
CA LYS A 490 -0.60 -24.48 17.17
C LYS A 490 -1.43 -24.91 15.96
N VAL A 491 -2.38 -25.79 16.22
CA VAL A 491 -3.34 -26.29 15.23
C VAL A 491 -4.74 -25.80 15.59
N GLN A 492 -5.59 -25.67 14.58
CA GLN A 492 -6.99 -25.35 14.79
C GLN A 492 -7.67 -26.51 15.51
N LEU A 493 -8.47 -26.20 16.55
CA LEU A 493 -9.08 -27.24 17.40
C LEU A 493 -10.00 -28.17 16.60
N LEU A 494 -10.80 -27.61 15.69
CA LEU A 494 -11.78 -28.36 14.91
C LEU A 494 -11.11 -29.33 13.95
N THR A 495 -10.22 -28.85 13.08
CA THR A 495 -9.63 -29.60 11.97
C THR A 495 -8.28 -30.24 12.28
N ARG A 496 -7.65 -29.86 13.40
CA ARG A 496 -6.27 -30.22 13.77
C ARG A 496 -5.21 -29.81 12.74
N GLN A 497 -5.55 -28.90 11.82
CA GLN A 497 -4.63 -28.37 10.82
C GLN A 497 -3.86 -27.15 11.33
N PRO A 498 -2.67 -26.86 10.78
CA PRO A 498 -1.96 -25.61 11.03
C PRO A 498 -2.87 -24.38 10.89
N ILE A 499 -2.85 -23.50 11.89
CA ILE A 499 -3.59 -22.22 11.82
C ILE A 499 -3.07 -21.31 10.71
N GLU A 500 -3.89 -20.35 10.29
CA GLU A 500 -3.55 -19.37 9.26
C GLU A 500 -2.96 -18.07 9.86
N GLY A 501 -2.11 -17.42 9.07
CA GLY A 501 -1.60 -16.06 9.32
C GLY A 501 -0.31 -15.99 10.13
N ARG A 502 0.62 -15.13 9.68
CA ARG A 502 1.93 -14.90 10.32
C ARG A 502 1.81 -14.53 11.80
N ALA A 503 0.84 -13.67 12.14
CA ALA A 503 0.63 -13.20 13.50
C ALA A 503 0.36 -14.31 14.52
N LYS A 504 -0.07 -15.49 14.06
CA LYS A 504 -0.33 -16.68 14.88
C LYS A 504 0.67 -17.80 14.62
N SER A 505 1.80 -17.51 13.96
CA SER A 505 2.75 -18.52 13.47
C SER A 505 2.06 -19.57 12.59
N GLY A 506 1.20 -19.08 11.69
CA GLY A 506 0.43 -19.91 10.78
C GLY A 506 1.27 -20.61 9.72
N GLY A 507 0.75 -21.73 9.21
CA GLY A 507 1.39 -22.46 8.11
C GLY A 507 1.09 -21.84 6.74
N ILE A 508 1.85 -22.26 5.72
CA ILE A 508 1.52 -21.97 4.32
C ILE A 508 0.58 -23.06 3.83
N ARG A 509 -0.49 -22.66 3.16
CA ARG A 509 -1.46 -23.58 2.58
C ARG A 509 -0.89 -24.20 1.30
N LEU A 510 -0.92 -25.53 1.23
CA LEU A 510 -0.72 -26.28 -0.01
C LEU A 510 -2.08 -26.44 -0.69
N GLY A 511 -2.28 -25.79 -1.83
CA GLY A 511 -3.53 -25.83 -2.58
C GLY A 511 -3.59 -26.97 -3.58
N GLU A 512 -4.68 -26.98 -4.36
CA GLU A 512 -4.89 -27.98 -5.41
C GLU A 512 -3.87 -27.84 -6.54
N MET A 513 -3.51 -26.60 -6.91
CA MET A 513 -2.51 -26.34 -7.95
C MET A 513 -1.13 -26.86 -7.53
N GLU A 514 -0.70 -26.63 -6.29
CA GLU A 514 0.59 -27.14 -5.80
C GLU A 514 0.59 -28.67 -5.73
N LYS A 515 -0.55 -29.28 -5.35
CA LYS A 515 -0.76 -30.73 -5.39
C LYS A 515 -0.63 -31.26 -6.83
N ASP A 516 -1.27 -30.62 -7.80
CA ASP A 516 -1.22 -31.02 -9.20
C ASP A 516 0.20 -30.90 -9.77
N CYS A 517 0.97 -29.89 -9.37
CA CYS A 517 2.39 -29.80 -9.71
C CYS A 517 3.19 -31.01 -9.21
N LEU A 518 2.98 -31.44 -7.95
CA LEU A 518 3.63 -32.62 -7.39
C LEU A 518 3.22 -33.92 -8.10
N VAL A 519 1.94 -34.03 -8.48
CA VAL A 519 1.42 -35.15 -9.26
C VAL A 519 2.04 -35.17 -10.66
N ALA A 520 2.14 -34.02 -11.34
CA ALA A 520 2.75 -33.90 -12.66
C ALA A 520 4.24 -34.30 -12.65
N HIS A 521 4.96 -33.99 -11.56
CA HIS A 521 6.33 -34.48 -11.34
C HIS A 521 6.43 -35.97 -11.00
N GLY A 522 5.30 -36.65 -10.75
CA GLY A 522 5.28 -38.04 -10.29
C GLY A 522 5.79 -38.23 -8.85
N ALA A 523 5.86 -37.15 -8.06
CA ALA A 523 6.42 -37.15 -6.71
C ALA A 523 5.43 -37.69 -5.66
N SER A 524 4.99 -38.94 -5.82
CA SER A 524 3.94 -39.57 -5.02
C SER A 524 4.27 -39.69 -3.53
N LEU A 525 5.52 -40.01 -3.18
CA LEU A 525 5.98 -40.09 -1.78
C LEU A 525 6.00 -38.72 -1.10
N LEU A 526 6.51 -37.70 -1.79
CA LEU A 526 6.53 -36.33 -1.30
C LEU A 526 5.10 -35.79 -1.12
N LEU A 527 4.20 -36.10 -2.06
CA LEU A 527 2.79 -35.76 -1.94
C LEU A 527 2.19 -36.36 -0.67
N LYS A 528 2.41 -37.67 -0.44
CA LYS A 528 1.91 -38.34 0.76
C LYS A 528 2.47 -37.70 2.03
N GLU A 529 3.77 -37.41 2.10
CA GLU A 529 4.42 -36.77 3.25
C GLU A 529 3.83 -35.37 3.52
N ARG A 530 3.63 -34.55 2.49
CA ARG A 530 3.11 -33.19 2.63
C ARG A 530 1.64 -33.16 3.06
N PHE A 531 0.83 -34.11 2.61
CA PHE A 531 -0.57 -34.23 2.99
C PHE A 531 -0.79 -34.97 4.33
N ASP A 532 0.26 -35.49 4.97
CA ASP A 532 0.19 -36.18 6.28
C ASP A 532 0.15 -35.20 7.48
N SER A 533 -0.28 -33.95 7.26
CA SER A 533 -0.23 -32.87 8.26
C SER A 533 -1.11 -33.10 9.48
N ASP A 534 -2.17 -33.89 9.33
CA ASP A 534 -3.22 -34.14 10.33
C ASP A 534 -3.46 -35.64 10.54
N ARG A 535 -2.39 -36.45 10.44
CA ARG A 535 -2.42 -37.90 10.63
C ARG A 535 -3.12 -38.30 11.92
N THR A 536 -4.12 -39.18 11.81
CA THR A 536 -4.86 -39.72 12.93
C THR A 536 -5.07 -41.22 12.77
N LEU A 537 -4.83 -41.98 13.85
CA LEU A 537 -5.16 -43.39 13.93
C LEU A 537 -6.65 -43.57 14.26
N LEU A 538 -7.40 -44.21 13.37
CA LEU A 538 -8.79 -44.58 13.58
C LEU A 538 -8.98 -46.08 13.69
N TYR A 539 -9.93 -46.48 14.52
CA TYR A 539 -10.36 -47.86 14.65
C TYR A 539 -11.59 -48.09 13.79
N VAL A 540 -11.57 -49.09 12.91
CA VAL A 540 -12.69 -49.42 12.02
C VAL A 540 -13.10 -50.88 12.23
N CYS A 541 -14.40 -51.10 12.37
CA CYS A 541 -15.00 -52.43 12.52
C CYS A 541 -15.03 -53.16 11.17
N GLU A 542 -14.55 -54.39 11.11
CA GLU A 542 -14.44 -55.15 9.86
C GLU A 542 -15.81 -55.56 9.29
N ASN A 543 -16.79 -55.83 10.16
CA ASN A 543 -18.11 -56.28 9.73
C ASN A 543 -18.97 -55.11 9.18
N CYS A 544 -19.08 -54.01 9.93
CA CYS A 544 -19.96 -52.89 9.55
C CYS A 544 -19.24 -51.76 8.81
N GLY A 545 -17.91 -51.65 8.88
CA GLY A 545 -17.15 -50.56 8.26
C GLY A 545 -17.32 -49.19 8.93
N MET A 546 -17.92 -49.15 10.13
CA MET A 546 -18.02 -47.93 10.92
C MET A 546 -16.80 -47.75 11.83
N ILE A 547 -16.54 -46.48 12.17
CA ILE A 547 -15.53 -46.10 13.15
C ILE A 547 -15.94 -46.69 14.51
N GLY A 548 -15.07 -47.52 15.08
CA GLY A 548 -15.18 -48.06 16.43
C GLY A 548 -14.58 -47.12 17.47
N MET A 549 -14.91 -47.38 18.73
CA MET A 549 -14.43 -46.61 19.87
C MET A 549 -13.42 -47.45 20.67
N TYR A 550 -12.47 -46.77 21.30
CA TYR A 550 -11.55 -47.36 22.24
C TYR A 550 -11.95 -46.94 23.65
N ASP A 551 -12.37 -47.90 24.47
CA ASP A 551 -12.62 -47.67 25.89
C ASP A 551 -11.28 -47.77 26.63
N TYR A 552 -10.78 -46.62 27.08
CA TYR A 552 -9.51 -46.54 27.82
C TYR A 552 -9.62 -47.18 29.21
N PHE A 553 -10.78 -47.14 29.88
CA PHE A 553 -10.94 -47.71 31.22
C PHE A 553 -10.89 -49.24 31.18
N LYS A 554 -11.57 -49.83 30.19
CA LYS A 554 -11.60 -51.29 30.00
C LYS A 554 -10.51 -51.79 29.07
N SER A 555 -9.68 -50.90 28.53
CA SER A 555 -8.66 -51.18 27.51
C SER A 555 -9.18 -52.02 26.33
N ARG A 556 -10.45 -51.81 25.93
CA ARG A 556 -11.15 -52.65 24.93
C ARG A 556 -11.67 -51.80 23.77
N LYS A 557 -11.49 -52.31 22.55
CA LYS A 557 -12.13 -51.79 21.33
C LYS A 557 -13.55 -52.32 21.22
N TYR A 558 -14.51 -51.46 20.91
CA TYR A 558 -15.88 -51.90 20.65
C TYR A 558 -16.53 -51.07 19.52
N CYS A 559 -17.48 -51.69 18.82
CA CYS A 559 -18.28 -51.02 17.80
C CYS A 559 -19.67 -50.71 18.38
N SER A 560 -20.17 -49.49 18.18
CA SER A 560 -21.48 -49.08 18.68
C SER A 560 -22.65 -49.91 18.11
N LYS A 561 -22.51 -50.44 16.88
CA LYS A 561 -23.55 -51.26 16.22
C LYS A 561 -23.36 -52.76 16.46
N CYS A 562 -22.14 -53.26 16.37
CA CYS A 562 -21.87 -54.72 16.40
C CYS A 562 -21.39 -55.22 17.76
N GLY A 563 -21.23 -54.34 18.76
CA GLY A 563 -20.74 -54.69 20.09
C GLY A 563 -19.22 -54.93 20.12
N GLY A 564 -18.77 -55.62 21.17
CA GLY A 564 -17.34 -55.82 21.45
C GLY A 564 -16.72 -57.12 20.90
N ASN A 565 -17.51 -58.02 20.30
CA ASN A 565 -17.06 -59.33 19.81
C ASN A 565 -16.68 -59.33 18.33
N VAL A 566 -16.40 -58.15 17.75
CA VAL A 566 -16.03 -58.01 16.34
C VAL A 566 -14.61 -57.49 16.24
N GLU A 567 -13.88 -57.97 15.23
CA GLU A 567 -12.53 -57.50 14.95
C GLU A 567 -12.55 -56.03 14.52
N ILE A 568 -11.64 -55.26 15.13
CA ILE A 568 -11.49 -53.82 14.94
C ILE A 568 -10.03 -53.52 14.65
N SER A 569 -9.81 -53.06 13.42
CA SER A 569 -8.48 -52.79 12.88
C SER A 569 -8.17 -51.29 12.90
N GLY A 570 -6.91 -50.94 13.17
CA GLY A 570 -6.42 -49.57 13.22
C GLY A 570 -5.89 -49.11 11.87
N ILE A 571 -6.34 -47.95 11.39
CA ILE A 571 -5.97 -47.39 10.07
C ILE A 571 -5.54 -45.95 10.26
N GLU A 572 -4.49 -45.58 9.56
CA GLU A 572 -3.99 -44.21 9.53
C GLU A 572 -4.67 -43.45 8.39
N ILE A 573 -5.34 -42.36 8.73
CA ILE A 573 -5.96 -41.45 7.77
C ILE A 573 -5.74 -40.00 8.18
N SER A 574 -6.01 -39.05 7.29
CA SER A 574 -6.12 -37.63 7.64
C SER A 574 -7.33 -37.39 8.55
N TYR A 575 -7.17 -36.56 9.57
CA TYR A 575 -8.28 -36.14 10.44
C TYR A 575 -9.39 -35.39 9.67
N ALA A 576 -9.05 -34.62 8.64
CA ALA A 576 -10.02 -33.97 7.77
C ALA A 576 -11.00 -34.98 7.12
N PHE A 577 -10.50 -36.14 6.69
CA PHE A 577 -11.35 -37.21 6.18
C PHE A 577 -12.26 -37.81 7.27
N LYS A 578 -11.76 -37.94 8.51
CA LYS A 578 -12.60 -38.33 9.66
C LYS A 578 -13.76 -37.35 9.85
N LEU A 579 -13.50 -36.05 9.78
CA LEU A 579 -14.55 -35.03 9.89
C LEU A 579 -15.59 -35.16 8.77
N LEU A 580 -15.16 -35.35 7.53
CA LEU A 580 -16.06 -35.60 6.40
C LEU A 580 -16.98 -36.80 6.66
N LEU A 581 -16.44 -37.90 7.21
CA LEU A 581 -17.25 -39.06 7.55
C LEU A 581 -18.31 -38.76 8.61
N ASP A 582 -18.00 -37.91 9.59
CA ASP A 582 -18.96 -37.50 10.63
C ASP A 582 -20.00 -36.51 10.08
N GLU A 583 -19.62 -35.61 9.19
CA GLU A 583 -20.55 -34.72 8.47
C GLU A 583 -21.53 -35.53 7.62
N LEU A 584 -21.06 -36.54 6.88
CA LEU A 584 -21.92 -37.45 6.13
C LEU A 584 -22.90 -38.21 7.05
N LYS A 585 -22.44 -38.69 8.20
CA LYS A 585 -23.33 -39.35 9.18
C LYS A 585 -24.39 -38.39 9.72
N SER A 586 -24.05 -37.12 9.92
CA SER A 586 -25.01 -36.10 10.38
C SER A 586 -26.13 -35.86 9.36
N LEU A 587 -25.83 -36.07 8.07
CA LEU A 587 -26.78 -36.02 6.97
C LEU A 587 -27.53 -37.35 6.76
N CYS A 588 -27.45 -38.28 7.72
CA CYS A 588 -28.00 -39.63 7.62
C CYS A 588 -27.44 -40.47 6.46
N ILE A 589 -26.28 -40.11 5.92
CA ILE A 589 -25.57 -40.91 4.93
C ILE A 589 -24.71 -41.94 5.68
N TYR A 590 -24.70 -43.19 5.22
CA TYR A 590 -23.92 -44.28 5.83
C TYR A 590 -22.58 -44.48 5.10
N PRO A 591 -21.47 -43.86 5.56
CA PRO A 591 -20.18 -44.06 4.92
C PRO A 591 -19.53 -45.38 5.39
N LYS A 592 -19.76 -46.46 4.65
CA LYS A 592 -19.14 -47.77 4.92
C LYS A 592 -17.68 -47.78 4.44
N ILE A 593 -16.72 -47.92 5.36
CA ILE A 593 -15.32 -48.13 5.01
C ILE A 593 -15.07 -49.63 4.78
N ILE A 594 -14.55 -49.98 3.61
CA ILE A 594 -14.20 -51.37 3.28
C ILE A 594 -12.70 -51.55 3.49
N LEU A 595 -12.34 -52.43 4.41
CA LEU A 595 -10.93 -52.70 4.70
C LEU A 595 -10.37 -53.71 3.70
N ARG A 596 -9.11 -53.53 3.34
CA ARG A 596 -8.33 -54.49 2.54
C ARG A 596 -6.97 -54.67 3.19
N SER A 597 -6.39 -55.85 3.02
CA SER A 597 -4.99 -56.10 3.37
C SER A 597 -4.10 -55.11 2.64
N LYS A 598 -3.06 -54.64 3.33
CA LYS A 598 -2.04 -53.74 2.79
C LYS A 598 -1.13 -54.44 1.77
N TYR A 599 -1.15 -55.78 1.75
CA TYR A 599 -0.40 -56.67 0.87
C TYR A 599 -1.34 -57.50 0.01
#